data_AF-A0A3B9KF58-F1
#
_entry.id   AF-A0A3B9KF58-F1
#
_cell.length_a   1.000
_cell.length_b   1.000
_cell.length_c   1.000
_cell.angle_alpha   90.00
_cell.angle_beta   90.00
_cell.angle_gamma   90.00
#
_symmetry.space_group_name_H-M   'P 1'
#
loop_
_entity.id
_entity.type
_entity.pdbx_description
1 polymer ?
#
loop_
_entity_poly.entity_id
_entity_poly.type
_entity_poly.pdbx_seq_one_letter_code
_entity_poly.pdbx_strand_id
1 'polypeptide(L)'
;MARKKQRIGLIFGGRSGEHDVSLASATSVMANLDKDTYEVVPIGITKEGGWLLGTEPARLMATEQDVSETSGTETTTAVTLTGDPRLRRLIPLQDGEELQDNGALDVIFPVLHGTYGEDG
;
A
#
# COMPACT_ATOMS: atom_id res chain seq x y z
N MET A 1 -25.83 -4.24 15.70
CA MET A 1 -24.96 -4.69 14.60
C MET A 1 -23.68 -3.88 14.67
N ALA A 2 -22.51 -4.50 14.63
CA ALA A 2 -21.25 -3.76 14.58
C ALA A 2 -21.22 -2.94 13.27
N ARG A 3 -20.79 -1.67 13.34
CA ARG A 3 -20.57 -0.86 12.13
C ARG A 3 -19.45 -1.51 11.32
N LYS A 4 -19.62 -1.58 10.00
CA LYS A 4 -18.53 -1.96 9.09
C LYS A 4 -17.43 -0.90 9.18
N LYS A 5 -16.18 -1.32 9.41
CA LYS A 5 -15.02 -0.42 9.37
C LYS A 5 -14.82 0.09 7.95
N GLN A 6 -14.38 1.34 7.83
CA GLN A 6 -14.09 1.94 6.54
C GLN A 6 -12.69 1.51 6.08
N ARG A 7 -12.59 0.96 4.87
CA ARG A 7 -11.34 0.41 4.32
C ARG A 7 -10.54 1.51 3.62
N ILE A 8 -9.35 1.78 4.13
CA ILE A 8 -8.48 2.84 3.64
C ILE A 8 -7.26 2.22 2.98
N GLY A 9 -7.14 2.40 1.66
CA GLY A 9 -5.91 2.09 0.93
C GLY A 9 -4.86 3.15 1.21
N LEU A 10 -3.83 2.79 1.98
CA LEU A 10 -2.73 3.68 2.31
C LEU A 10 -1.60 3.46 1.29
N ILE A 11 -1.37 4.43 0.42
CA ILE A 11 -0.35 4.35 -0.63
C ILE A 11 0.91 5.09 -0.18
N PHE A 12 2.07 4.44 -0.27
CA PHE A 12 3.35 5.00 0.19
C PHE A 12 4.54 4.42 -0.58
N GLY A 13 5.75 4.92 -0.30
CA GLY A 13 6.98 4.63 -1.02
C GLY A 13 7.12 5.48 -2.27
N GLY A 14 7.49 4.86 -3.39
CA GLY A 14 7.54 5.49 -4.71
C GLY A 14 8.94 5.61 -5.28
N ARG A 15 8.99 6.02 -6.56
CA ARG A 15 10.22 6.23 -7.35
C ARG A 15 10.80 7.62 -7.09
N SER A 16 11.08 7.93 -5.83
CA SER A 16 11.50 9.26 -5.36
C SER A 16 12.73 9.16 -4.45
N GLY A 17 13.54 10.22 -4.40
CA GLY A 17 14.59 10.35 -3.38
C GLY A 17 14.04 10.43 -1.95
N GLU A 18 12.74 10.69 -1.81
CA GLU A 18 12.01 10.78 -0.54
C GLU A 18 11.20 9.51 -0.24
N HIS A 19 11.50 8.40 -0.91
CA HIS A 19 10.90 7.09 -0.65
C HIS A 19 10.88 6.75 0.85
N ASP A 20 12.03 6.85 1.53
CA ASP A 20 12.16 6.48 2.94
C ASP A 20 11.37 7.45 3.86
N VAL A 21 11.20 8.72 3.44
CA VAL A 21 10.36 9.70 4.16
C VAL A 21 8.88 9.33 4.05
N SER A 22 8.45 8.85 2.88
CA SER A 22 7.11 8.30 2.67
C SER A 22 6.85 7.06 3.52
N LEU A 23 7.81 6.12 3.62
CA LEU A 23 7.69 4.94 4.49
C LEU A 23 7.56 5.32 5.97
N ALA A 24 8.37 6.26 6.44
CA ALA A 24 8.30 6.75 7.81
C ALA A 24 6.96 7.44 8.10
N SER A 25 6.46 8.24 7.16
CA SER A 25 5.17 8.91 7.26
C SER A 25 4.01 7.91 7.31
N ALA A 26 4.03 6.89 6.44
CA ALA A 26 3.02 5.83 6.42
C ALA A 26 2.99 5.04 7.74
N THR A 27 4.17 4.72 8.28
CA THR A 27 4.31 4.07 9.61
C THR A 27 3.60 4.89 10.70
N SER A 28 3.81 6.21 10.70
CA SER A 28 3.17 7.12 11.65
C SER A 28 1.64 7.15 11.48
N VAL A 29 1.15 7.21 10.25
CA VAL A 29 -0.30 7.19 9.96
C VAL A 29 -0.91 5.88 10.47
N MET A 30 -0.32 4.73 10.15
CA MET A 30 -0.84 3.42 10.56
C MET A 30 -0.84 3.24 12.08
N ALA A 31 0.16 3.81 12.78
CA ALA A 31 0.26 3.75 14.23
C ALA A 31 -0.82 4.58 14.94
N ASN A 32 -1.28 5.68 14.33
CA ASN A 32 -2.17 6.66 14.96
C ASN A 32 -3.62 6.60 14.47
N LEU A 33 -3.91 5.83 13.43
CA LEU A 33 -5.28 5.70 12.93
C LEU A 33 -6.15 4.89 13.89
N ASP A 34 -7.40 5.34 14.08
CA ASP A 34 -8.38 4.63 14.91
C ASP A 34 -8.75 3.27 14.30
N LYS A 35 -8.21 2.20 14.89
CA LYS A 35 -8.40 0.82 14.44
C LYS A 35 -9.82 0.31 14.67
N ASP A 36 -10.63 0.97 15.49
CA ASP A 36 -12.03 0.58 15.70
C ASP A 36 -12.94 1.14 14.59
N THR A 37 -12.55 2.27 13.99
CA THR A 37 -13.28 2.92 12.89
C THR A 37 -12.77 2.48 11.52
N TYR A 38 -11.46 2.27 11.37
CA TYR A 38 -10.80 2.08 10.09
C TYR A 38 -10.10 0.73 9.98
N GLU A 39 -10.13 0.16 8.77
CA GLU A 39 -9.30 -0.95 8.34
C GLU A 39 -8.26 -0.41 7.36
N VAL A 40 -6.98 -0.45 7.72
CA VAL A 40 -5.90 0.04 6.84
C VAL A 40 -5.43 -1.09 5.95
N VAL A 41 -5.41 -0.82 4.65
CA VAL A 41 -4.91 -1.71 3.61
C VAL A 41 -3.61 -1.09 3.07
N PRO A 42 -2.44 -1.59 3.47
CA PRO A 42 -1.16 -1.02 3.05
C PRO A 42 -0.85 -1.36 1.60
N ILE A 43 -0.42 -0.36 0.83
CA ILE A 43 -0.05 -0.47 -0.58
C ILE A 43 1.29 0.24 -0.76
N GLY A 44 2.37 -0.54 -0.74
CA GLY A 44 3.73 -0.03 -0.90
C GLY A 44 4.14 0.05 -2.37
N ILE A 45 4.76 1.16 -2.76
CA ILE A 45 5.37 1.34 -4.07
C ILE A 45 6.89 1.22 -3.92
N THR A 46 7.52 0.26 -4.60
CA THR A 46 8.98 0.07 -4.54
C THR A 46 9.73 1.22 -5.20
N LYS A 47 11.05 1.30 -4.97
CA LYS A 47 11.94 2.25 -5.67
C LYS A 47 11.95 2.09 -7.21
N GLU A 48 11.55 0.93 -7.73
CA GLU A 48 11.36 0.66 -9.17
C GLU A 48 9.94 1.02 -9.65
N GLY A 49 9.01 1.29 -8.73
CA GLY A 49 7.62 1.65 -9.01
C GLY A 49 6.64 0.49 -9.02
N GLY A 50 7.03 -0.70 -8.52
CA GLY A 50 6.12 -1.82 -8.37
C GLY A 50 5.16 -1.60 -7.20
N TRP A 51 3.86 -1.85 -7.38
CA TRP A 51 2.85 -1.68 -6.35
C TRP A 51 2.54 -3.02 -5.69
N LEU A 52 2.76 -3.09 -4.37
CA LEU A 52 2.66 -4.30 -3.57
C LEU A 52 1.59 -4.12 -2.49
N LEU A 53 0.53 -4.91 -2.58
CA LEU A 53 -0.53 -5.00 -1.57
C LEU A 53 -0.07 -5.85 -0.38
N GLY A 54 -0.42 -5.41 0.83
CA GLY A 54 -0.16 -6.16 2.06
C GLY A 54 1.26 -6.02 2.60
N THR A 55 2.07 -5.15 1.98
CA THR A 55 3.44 -4.89 2.43
C THR A 55 3.44 -3.75 3.44
N GLU A 56 3.75 -4.02 4.70
CA GLU A 56 3.95 -2.98 5.72
C GLU A 56 5.17 -2.09 5.41
N PRO A 57 5.17 -0.79 5.77
CA PRO A 57 6.28 0.12 5.47
C PRO A 57 7.65 -0.37 5.97
N ALA A 58 7.70 -0.91 7.20
CA ALA A 58 8.92 -1.44 7.78
C ALA A 58 9.48 -2.64 7.01
N ARG A 59 8.60 -3.48 6.46
CA ARG A 59 9.01 -4.64 5.63
C ARG A 59 9.54 -4.17 4.28
N LEU A 60 8.87 -3.21 3.65
CA LEU A 60 9.34 -2.64 2.38
C LEU A 60 10.75 -2.03 2.57
N MET A 61 10.95 -1.27 3.65
CA MET A 61 12.26 -0.72 4.00
C MET A 61 13.34 -1.80 4.17
N ALA A 62 13.03 -2.88 4.91
CA ALA A 62 13.98 -3.95 5.17
C ALA A 62 14.35 -4.73 3.89
N THR A 63 13.35 -5.01 3.04
CA THR A 63 13.55 -5.77 1.79
C THR A 63 14.40 -5.00 0.78
N GLU A 64 14.33 -3.66 0.78
CA GLU A 64 15.14 -2.82 -0.11
C GLU A 64 16.55 -2.54 0.43
N GLN A 65 16.78 -2.69 1.74
CA GLN A 65 18.09 -2.51 2.38
C GLN A 65 18.92 -3.79 2.40
N ASP A 66 18.26 -4.96 2.46
CA ASP A 66 18.93 -6.26 2.50
C ASP A 66 18.84 -6.93 1.11
N VAL A 67 19.94 -6.88 0.34
CA VAL A 67 20.06 -7.53 -0.98
C VAL A 67 20.09 -9.06 -0.86
N SER A 68 20.09 -9.59 0.36
CA SER A 68 20.00 -11.02 0.66
C SER A 68 18.56 -11.38 1.02
N GLU A 69 17.92 -12.18 0.17
CA GLU A 69 16.53 -12.64 0.23
C GLU A 69 16.03 -12.94 1.67
N THR A 70 15.39 -11.96 2.29
CA THR A 70 14.71 -12.19 3.56
C THR A 70 13.39 -12.90 3.29
N SER A 71 13.46 -14.22 3.43
CA SER A 71 12.34 -15.17 3.45
C SER A 71 11.39 -14.86 4.61
N GLY A 72 10.43 -13.97 4.37
CA GLY A 72 9.27 -13.75 5.23
C GLY A 72 8.00 -14.21 4.51
N THR A 73 7.36 -15.25 5.04
CA THR A 73 6.20 -15.97 4.50
C THR A 73 4.88 -15.17 4.56
N GLU A 74 4.90 -13.90 4.20
CA GLU A 74 3.67 -13.14 3.97
C GLU A 74 3.59 -12.77 2.49
N THR A 75 2.58 -13.33 1.83
CA THR A 75 2.30 -13.15 0.41
C THR A 75 2.10 -11.67 0.11
N THR A 76 3.01 -11.08 -0.65
CA THR A 76 2.80 -9.76 -1.25
C THR A 76 2.18 -9.95 -2.62
N THR A 77 1.12 -9.21 -2.90
CA THR A 77 0.40 -9.32 -4.18
C THR A 77 0.68 -8.08 -5.00
N ALA A 78 1.17 -8.26 -6.23
CA ALA A 78 1.37 -7.16 -7.16
C ALA A 78 0.02 -6.67 -7.67
N VAL A 79 -0.27 -5.37 -7.52
CA VAL A 79 -1.58 -4.79 -7.87
C VAL A 79 -1.46 -3.57 -8.75
N THR A 80 -2.58 -3.15 -9.34
CA THR A 80 -2.71 -1.85 -9.99
C THR A 80 -4.05 -1.19 -9.63
N LEU A 81 -4.08 0.13 -9.78
CA LEU A 81 -5.32 0.90 -9.77
C LEU A 81 -5.82 1.06 -11.19
N THR A 82 -7.13 0.95 -11.34
CA THR A 82 -7.81 1.21 -12.60
C THR A 82 -8.19 2.68 -12.71
N GLY A 83 -8.05 3.23 -13.92
CA GLY A 83 -8.55 4.57 -14.24
C GLY A 83 -10.08 4.62 -14.43
N ASP A 84 -10.78 3.49 -14.38
CA ASP A 84 -12.25 3.45 -14.47
C ASP A 84 -12.87 3.75 -13.09
N PRO A 85 -13.55 4.89 -12.91
CA PRO A 85 -14.13 5.29 -11.62
C PRO A 85 -15.29 4.40 -11.16
N ARG A 86 -15.81 3.52 -12.04
CA ARG A 86 -16.84 2.54 -11.69
C ARG A 86 -16.25 1.35 -10.94
N LEU A 87 -14.96 1.10 -11.11
CA LEU A 87 -14.25 -0.01 -10.49
C LEU A 87 -13.54 0.50 -9.23
N ARG A 88 -14.22 0.41 -8.09
CA ARG A 88 -13.69 0.82 -6.78
C ARG A 88 -12.86 -0.27 -6.11
N ARG A 89 -11.91 -0.84 -6.86
CA ARG A 89 -11.06 -1.94 -6.37
C ARG A 89 -9.66 -1.90 -6.96
N LEU A 90 -8.73 -2.51 -6.23
CA LEU A 90 -7.44 -2.94 -6.76
C LEU A 90 -7.62 -4.10 -7.74
N ILE A 91 -6.73 -4.18 -8.73
CA ILE A 91 -6.66 -5.28 -9.69
C ILE A 91 -5.34 -6.02 -9.47
N PRO A 92 -5.34 -7.32 -9.15
CA PRO A 92 -4.11 -8.10 -9.08
C PRO A 92 -3.51 -8.25 -10.47
N LEU A 93 -2.18 -8.21 -10.55
CA LEU A 93 -1.45 -8.35 -11.81
C LEU A 93 -1.12 -9.80 -12.16
N GLN A 94 -1.30 -10.72 -11.21
CA GLN A 94 -1.07 -12.15 -11.41
C GLN A 94 -2.41 -12.86 -11.66
N ASP A 95 -2.45 -13.67 -12.73
CA ASP A 95 -3.66 -14.37 -13.13
C ASP A 95 -4.10 -15.38 -12.05
N GLY A 96 -5.39 -15.38 -11.73
CA GLY A 96 -5.98 -16.30 -10.76
C GLY A 96 -5.84 -15.89 -9.30
N GLU A 97 -5.18 -14.77 -8.99
CA GLU A 97 -5.24 -14.20 -7.65
C GLU A 97 -6.59 -13.52 -7.38
N GLU A 98 -7.22 -13.86 -6.26
CA GLU A 98 -8.39 -13.17 -5.74
C GLU A 98 -7.99 -12.35 -4.51
N LEU A 99 -8.30 -11.06 -4.54
CA LEU A 99 -8.06 -10.16 -3.42
C LEU A 99 -9.18 -10.27 -2.39
N GLN A 100 -8.83 -10.13 -1.11
CA GLN A 100 -9.81 -10.01 -0.03
C GLN A 100 -10.80 -8.88 -0.33
N ASP A 101 -12.09 -9.15 -0.09
CA ASP A 101 -13.20 -8.23 -0.39
C ASP A 101 -13.18 -7.72 -1.85
N ASN A 102 -12.69 -8.55 -2.77
CA ASN A 102 -12.49 -8.22 -4.19
C ASN A 102 -11.60 -6.98 -4.39
N GLY A 103 -10.65 -6.73 -3.48
CA GLY A 103 -9.76 -5.57 -3.53
C GLY A 103 -10.47 -4.23 -3.31
N ALA A 104 -11.70 -4.23 -2.80
CA ALA A 104 -12.52 -3.03 -2.66
C ALA A 104 -11.95 -2.06 -1.60
N LEU A 105 -11.87 -0.78 -1.94
CA LEU A 105 -11.43 0.28 -1.04
C LEU A 105 -12.51 1.36 -0.96
N ASP A 106 -12.74 1.90 0.23
CA ASP A 106 -13.68 3.01 0.41
C ASP A 106 -13.00 4.35 0.15
N VAL A 107 -11.75 4.49 0.58
CA VAL A 107 -10.93 5.70 0.42
C VAL A 107 -9.49 5.31 0.10
N ILE A 108 -8.84 6.13 -0.72
CA ILE A 108 -7.39 6.10 -0.92
C ILE A 108 -6.80 7.28 -0.17
N PHE A 109 -5.76 7.03 0.62
CA PHE A 109 -5.00 8.05 1.32
C PHE A 109 -3.53 7.98 0.86
N PRO A 110 -3.11 8.87 -0.05
CA PRO A 110 -1.73 8.89 -0.53
C PRO A 110 -0.82 9.57 0.49
N VAL A 111 0.29 8.91 0.81
CA VAL A 111 1.38 9.42 1.65
C VAL A 111 2.64 9.40 0.81
N LEU A 112 2.65 10.14 -0.29
CA LEU A 112 3.76 10.20 -1.24
C LEU A 112 4.51 11.52 -1.08
N HIS A 113 5.82 11.52 -1.35
CA HIS A 113 6.71 12.68 -1.25
C HIS A 113 7.62 12.77 -2.48
N GLY A 114 7.99 13.98 -2.85
CA GLY A 114 8.87 14.29 -3.98
C GLY A 114 8.31 13.93 -5.36
N THR A 115 9.21 13.58 -6.29
CA THR A 115 8.91 13.33 -7.70
C THR A 115 7.94 12.17 -7.91
N TYR A 116 6.97 12.31 -8.83
CA TYR A 116 5.87 11.36 -9.07
C TYR A 116 4.89 11.18 -7.90
N GLY A 117 5.03 12.01 -6.85
CA GLY A 117 4.18 12.05 -5.67
C GLY A 117 3.53 13.42 -5.53
N GLU A 118 4.11 14.28 -4.69
CA GLU A 118 3.59 15.63 -4.44
C GLU A 118 4.00 16.64 -5.52
N ASP A 119 5.18 16.44 -6.12
CA ASP A 119 5.76 17.37 -7.10
C ASP A 119 5.22 17.18 -8.53
N GLY A 120 4.58 16.04 -8.82
CA GLY A 120 4.08 15.66 -10.15
C GLY A 120 4.55 14.29 -10.61
#